data_AF-A0A932XRU4-F1
#
_entry.id   AF-A0A932XRU4-F1
#
_cell.length_a   1.000
_cell.length_b   1.000
_cell.length_c   1.000
_cell.angle_alpha   90.00
_cell.angle_beta   90.00
_cell.angle_gamma   90.00
#
_symmetry.space_group_name_H-M   'P 1'
#
loop_
_entity.id
_entity.type
_entity.pdbx_description
1 polymer ?
#
loop_
_entity_poly.entity_id
_entity_poly.type
_entity_poly.pdbx_seq_one_letter_code
_entity_poly.pdbx_strand_id
1 'polypeptide(L)'
;MCHGPGSLHVDAGGGRGKHIVNPKKDPEACFTCHTDKKIEFRLPYHHPVLEGKMSCTDCHSAHGPEVRPWTATSMKDVNEACFKCHKEQRGPFVWEHEALGEGCTTCHKVHGSITDKMLIARDSNLCIRCHTQASFPQIGKNNHATRIPQGTCFSARCHTAVHGSNFDEHLRY
;
A
#
# COMPACT_ATOMS: atom_id res chain seq x y z
N MET A 1 11.32 -15.93 17.94
CA MET A 1 11.34 -17.16 17.13
C MET A 1 10.05 -17.25 16.34
N CYS A 2 10.10 -17.32 15.00
CA CYS A 2 8.90 -17.12 14.17
C CYS A 2 7.98 -18.34 14.08
N HIS A 3 8.54 -19.56 14.13
CA HIS A 3 7.77 -20.80 13.96
C HIS A 3 7.50 -21.54 15.28
N GLY A 4 7.96 -21.01 16.42
CA GLY A 4 7.89 -21.71 17.71
C GLY A 4 8.86 -22.91 17.83
N PRO A 5 9.08 -23.44 19.05
CA PRO A 5 10.12 -24.43 19.35
C PRO A 5 9.78 -25.83 18.87
N GLY A 6 10.54 -26.29 17.87
CA GLY A 6 10.44 -27.65 17.34
C GLY A 6 10.73 -28.75 18.35
N SER A 7 11.67 -28.54 19.27
CA SER A 7 11.98 -29.51 20.34
C SER A 7 10.75 -29.77 21.23
N LEU A 8 10.11 -28.71 21.73
CA LEU A 8 8.91 -28.82 22.56
C LEU A 8 7.73 -29.44 21.80
N HIS A 9 7.63 -29.18 20.49
CA HIS A 9 6.62 -29.83 19.65
C HIS A 9 6.79 -31.35 19.64
N VAL A 10 8.03 -31.82 19.47
CA VAL A 10 8.34 -33.25 19.47
C VAL A 10 8.11 -33.85 20.86
N ASP A 11 8.58 -33.20 21.92
CA ASP A 11 8.42 -33.67 23.31
C ASP A 11 6.93 -33.79 23.71
N ALA A 12 6.06 -32.93 23.18
CA ALA A 12 4.61 -32.97 23.40
C ALA A 12 3.87 -34.05 22.57
N GLY A 13 4.61 -34.95 21.92
CA GLY A 13 4.08 -36.01 21.05
C GLY A 13 3.55 -35.50 19.71
N GLY A 14 3.99 -34.32 19.27
CA GLY A 14 3.53 -33.68 18.05
C GLY A 14 2.05 -33.25 18.06
N GLY A 15 1.56 -32.82 16.90
CA GLY A 15 0.17 -32.40 16.69
C GLY A 15 0.01 -30.96 16.21
N ARG A 16 -1.07 -30.69 15.47
CA ARG A 16 -1.30 -29.41 14.80
C ARG A 16 -1.37 -28.26 15.80
N GLY A 17 -0.50 -27.26 15.65
CA GLY A 17 -0.46 -26.06 16.48
C GLY A 17 0.17 -26.23 17.87
N LYS A 18 0.63 -27.43 18.24
CA LYS A 18 1.36 -27.61 19.51
C LYS A 18 2.77 -27.05 19.38
N HIS A 19 3.07 -25.95 20.07
CA HIS A 19 4.38 -25.27 20.07
C HIS A 19 4.89 -24.77 18.71
N ILE A 20 4.16 -25.00 17.61
CA ILE A 20 4.49 -24.52 16.27
C ILE A 20 3.50 -23.44 15.86
N VAL A 21 4.05 -22.30 15.46
CA VAL A 21 3.31 -21.16 14.90
C VAL A 21 3.46 -21.18 13.38
N ASN A 22 2.36 -20.91 12.67
CA ASN A 22 2.39 -20.65 11.24
C ASN A 22 2.23 -19.13 11.00
N PRO A 23 3.33 -18.41 10.69
CA PRO A 23 3.28 -16.96 10.46
C PRO A 23 2.33 -16.52 9.36
N LYS A 24 1.94 -17.41 8.43
CA LYS A 24 0.92 -17.10 7.42
C LYS A 24 -0.49 -16.97 8.02
N LYS A 25 -0.75 -17.58 9.17
CA LYS A 25 -2.05 -17.56 9.86
C LYS A 25 -2.06 -16.69 11.10
N ASP A 26 -0.88 -16.35 11.62
CA ASP A 26 -0.73 -15.58 12.84
C ASP A 26 0.34 -14.50 12.65
N PRO A 27 -0.06 -13.22 12.53
CA PRO A 27 0.89 -12.13 12.34
C PRO A 27 1.69 -11.80 13.62
N GLU A 28 1.34 -12.33 14.80
CA GLU A 28 2.07 -12.08 16.04
C GLU A 28 3.52 -12.57 15.97
N ALA A 29 3.79 -13.64 15.21
CA ALA A 29 5.15 -14.09 14.92
C ALA A 29 6.01 -13.00 14.30
N CYS A 30 5.43 -12.15 13.43
CA CYS A 30 6.12 -11.01 12.82
C CYS A 30 6.15 -9.80 13.76
N PHE A 31 5.03 -9.51 14.43
CA PHE A 31 4.89 -8.35 15.30
C PHE A 31 5.73 -8.39 16.58
N THR A 32 6.21 -9.56 16.96
CA THR A 32 7.19 -9.70 18.06
C THR A 32 8.41 -8.80 17.85
N CYS A 33 8.83 -8.62 16.59
CA CYS A 33 9.95 -7.74 16.23
C CYS A 33 9.49 -6.49 15.45
N HIS A 34 8.55 -6.64 14.51
CA HIS A 34 8.03 -5.55 13.67
C HIS A 34 6.88 -4.81 14.37
N THR A 35 7.21 -4.22 15.52
CA THR A 35 6.24 -3.54 16.40
C THR A 35 5.69 -2.26 15.79
N ASP A 36 6.48 -1.57 14.98
CA ASP A 36 6.04 -0.41 14.18
C ASP A 36 4.91 -0.83 13.22
N LYS A 37 5.04 -1.98 12.56
CA LYS A 37 4.01 -2.50 11.64
C LYS A 37 2.76 -2.91 12.38
N LYS A 38 2.91 -3.49 13.58
CA LYS A 38 1.79 -3.76 14.48
C LYS A 38 0.97 -2.50 14.79
N ILE A 39 1.63 -1.35 14.92
CA ILE A 39 0.96 -0.06 15.16
C ILE A 39 0.31 0.44 13.88
N GLU A 40 0.99 0.37 12.73
CA GLU A 40 0.44 0.80 11.43
C GLU A 40 -0.85 0.04 11.08
N PHE A 41 -0.88 -1.27 11.26
CA PHE A 41 -2.07 -2.09 11.02
C PHE A 41 -3.25 -1.81 11.96
N ARG A 42 -3.06 -1.03 13.04
CA ARG A 42 -4.16 -0.59 13.92
C ARG A 42 -4.73 0.77 13.53
N LEU A 43 -4.16 1.43 12.52
CA LEU A 43 -4.69 2.69 12.02
C LEU A 43 -6.03 2.46 11.30
N PRO A 44 -6.90 3.48 11.18
CA PRO A 44 -8.26 3.30 10.66
C PRO A 44 -8.33 2.69 9.24
N TYR A 45 -7.35 2.99 8.39
CA TYR A 45 -7.26 2.44 7.04
C TYR A 45 -6.03 1.56 6.94
N HIS A 46 -6.20 0.26 6.79
CA HIS A 46 -5.12 -0.71 6.66
C HIS A 46 -5.57 -1.88 5.79
N HIS A 47 -4.61 -2.64 5.28
CA HIS A 47 -4.95 -3.92 4.66
C HIS A 47 -5.29 -4.96 5.74
N PRO A 48 -6.17 -5.93 5.47
CA PRO A 48 -6.86 -6.67 6.52
C PRO A 48 -6.04 -7.84 7.13
N VAL A 49 -4.85 -7.54 7.66
CA VAL A 49 -3.96 -8.49 8.35
C VAL A 49 -4.52 -8.87 9.72
N LEU A 50 -5.03 -7.89 10.48
CA LEU A 50 -5.56 -8.15 11.81
C LEU A 50 -6.89 -8.93 11.77
N GLU A 51 -7.63 -8.78 10.67
CA GLU A 51 -8.86 -9.53 10.38
C GLU A 51 -8.57 -10.93 9.83
N GLY A 52 -7.31 -11.31 9.64
CA GLY A 52 -6.91 -12.64 9.15
C GLY A 52 -7.28 -12.91 7.69
N LYS A 53 -7.61 -11.88 6.91
CA LYS A 53 -7.93 -12.00 5.47
C LYS A 53 -6.69 -11.94 4.59
N MET A 54 -5.58 -11.48 5.15
CA MET A 54 -4.27 -11.52 4.52
C MET A 54 -3.17 -11.72 5.57
N SER A 55 -1.97 -12.01 5.09
CA SER A 55 -0.77 -12.27 5.89
C SER A 55 0.39 -11.42 5.39
N CYS A 56 1.39 -11.23 6.25
CA CYS A 56 2.64 -10.57 5.89
C CYS A 56 3.31 -11.24 4.66
N THR A 57 3.14 -12.56 4.53
CA THR A 57 3.75 -13.37 3.48
C THR A 57 3.06 -13.29 2.13
N ASP A 58 1.87 -12.68 2.04
CA ASP A 58 1.24 -12.43 0.74
C ASP A 58 1.98 -11.33 -0.05
N CYS A 59 2.74 -10.48 0.65
CA CYS A 59 3.59 -9.44 0.08
C CYS A 59 5.10 -9.67 0.30
N HIS A 60 5.51 -10.30 1.40
CA HIS A 60 6.93 -10.47 1.76
C HIS A 60 7.40 -11.92 1.74
N SER A 61 8.64 -12.15 1.27
CA SER A 61 9.34 -13.41 1.54
C SER A 61 10.03 -13.33 2.91
N ALA A 62 9.84 -14.36 3.74
CA ALA A 62 10.46 -14.47 5.06
C ALA A 62 11.63 -15.47 5.09
N HIS A 63 11.87 -16.17 3.97
CA HIS A 63 12.93 -17.16 3.79
C HIS A 63 13.63 -16.92 2.46
N GLY A 64 14.86 -17.42 2.29
CA GLY A 64 15.58 -17.33 1.02
C GLY A 64 16.47 -16.09 0.86
N PRO A 65 17.27 -16.04 -0.22
CA PRO A 65 18.24 -14.97 -0.48
C PRO A 65 17.61 -13.60 -0.79
N GLU A 66 16.32 -13.57 -1.12
CA GLU A 66 15.54 -12.37 -1.41
C GLU A 66 14.99 -11.67 -0.16
N VAL A 67 15.20 -12.24 1.04
CA VAL A 67 14.82 -11.59 2.30
C VAL A 67 15.65 -10.31 2.47
N ARG A 68 14.99 -9.17 2.40
CA ARG A 68 15.60 -7.85 2.66
C ARG A 68 14.87 -7.15 3.80
N PRO A 69 15.61 -6.46 4.69
CA PRO A 69 15.03 -5.81 5.88
C PRO A 69 13.99 -4.71 5.60
N TRP A 70 13.75 -4.32 4.33
CA TRP A 70 12.84 -3.23 3.96
C TRP A 70 12.00 -3.48 2.69
N THR A 71 11.70 -4.75 2.40
CA THR A 71 10.77 -5.21 1.33
C THR A 71 11.30 -5.05 -0.11
N ALA A 72 11.21 -6.16 -0.85
CA ALA A 72 11.38 -6.34 -2.30
C ALA A 72 12.72 -5.93 -2.94
N THR A 73 13.22 -6.76 -3.84
CA THR A 73 14.51 -6.60 -4.53
C THR A 73 14.52 -5.39 -5.48
N SER A 74 13.34 -4.85 -5.83
CA SER A 74 13.13 -3.65 -6.65
C SER A 74 11.70 -3.08 -6.52
N MET A 75 11.48 -1.81 -6.93
CA MET A 75 10.13 -1.20 -7.01
C MET A 75 9.20 -1.90 -8.01
N LYS A 76 9.75 -2.56 -9.05
CA LYS A 76 8.96 -3.39 -9.98
C LYS A 76 8.35 -4.59 -9.26
N ASP A 77 9.12 -5.21 -8.36
CA ASP A 77 8.63 -6.33 -7.55
C ASP A 77 7.52 -5.89 -6.58
N VAL A 78 7.56 -4.63 -6.11
CA VAL A 78 6.50 -4.04 -5.26
C VAL A 78 5.20 -3.88 -6.05
N ASN A 79 5.24 -3.27 -7.23
CA ASN A 79 4.03 -3.09 -8.05
C ASN A 79 3.41 -4.43 -8.46
N GLU A 80 4.23 -5.40 -8.85
CA GLU A 80 3.77 -6.75 -9.18
C GLU A 80 3.08 -7.42 -7.98
N ALA A 81 3.58 -7.22 -6.76
CA ALA A 81 2.91 -7.71 -5.55
C ALA A 81 1.52 -7.07 -5.38
N CYS A 82 1.39 -5.76 -5.62
CA CYS A 82 0.10 -5.07 -5.58
C CYS A 82 -0.89 -5.62 -6.62
N PHE A 83 -0.44 -5.85 -7.85
CA PHE A 83 -1.29 -6.29 -8.96
C PHE A 83 -1.80 -7.73 -8.85
N LYS A 84 -1.25 -8.55 -7.93
CA LYS A 84 -1.85 -9.87 -7.61
C LYS A 84 -3.32 -9.74 -7.20
N CYS A 85 -3.65 -8.65 -6.48
CA CYS A 85 -5.00 -8.35 -6.02
C CYS A 85 -5.60 -7.12 -6.71
N HIS A 86 -4.84 -6.04 -6.92
CA HIS A 86 -5.30 -4.78 -7.50
C HIS A 86 -5.13 -4.74 -9.03
N LYS A 87 -5.66 -5.75 -9.72
CA LYS A 87 -5.45 -5.96 -11.17
C LYS A 87 -5.92 -4.79 -12.03
N GLU A 88 -6.99 -4.13 -11.63
CA GLU A 88 -7.56 -2.99 -12.35
C GLU A 88 -6.61 -1.79 -12.43
N GLN A 89 -5.67 -1.66 -11.48
CA GLN A 89 -4.73 -0.55 -11.43
C GLN A 89 -3.46 -0.80 -12.27
N ARG A 90 -3.33 -1.98 -12.88
CA ARG A 90 -2.17 -2.34 -13.71
C ARG A 90 -2.21 -1.66 -15.09
N GLY A 91 -3.40 -1.31 -15.57
CA GLY A 91 -3.58 -0.92 -16.96
C GLY A 91 -3.56 -2.12 -17.93
N PRO A 92 -3.34 -1.89 -19.23
CA PRO A 92 -2.93 -0.61 -19.82
C PRO A 92 -4.03 0.44 -19.75
N PHE A 93 -3.62 1.70 -19.56
CA PHE A 93 -4.51 2.86 -19.72
C PHE A 93 -4.14 3.61 -21.01
N VAL A 94 -5.12 4.21 -21.70
CA VAL A 94 -4.87 5.10 -22.84
C VAL A 94 -4.05 6.31 -22.38
N TRP A 95 -4.38 6.84 -21.21
CA TRP A 95 -3.67 7.92 -20.54
C TRP A 95 -3.23 7.46 -19.15
N GLU A 96 -2.03 6.90 -19.07
CA GLU A 96 -1.42 6.48 -17.80
C GLU A 96 -1.01 7.70 -16.97
N HIS A 97 -1.19 7.62 -15.65
CA HIS A 97 -0.57 8.58 -14.74
C HIS A 97 0.89 8.18 -14.52
N GLU A 98 1.84 9.00 -14.97
CA GLU A 98 3.28 8.66 -14.96
C GLU A 98 3.81 8.21 -13.59
N ALA A 99 3.23 8.70 -12.47
CA ALA A 99 3.67 8.28 -11.14
C ALA A 99 3.41 6.79 -10.84
N LEU A 100 2.56 6.09 -11.61
CA LEU A 100 2.46 4.63 -11.50
C LEU A 100 3.79 3.93 -11.77
N GLY A 101 4.62 4.50 -12.65
CA GLY A 101 5.96 4.02 -12.96
C GLY A 101 6.94 4.18 -11.78
N GLU A 102 6.71 5.16 -10.90
CA GLU A 102 7.49 5.36 -9.68
C GLU A 102 7.13 4.35 -8.58
N GLY A 103 5.89 3.86 -8.60
CA GLY A 103 5.42 2.75 -7.78
C GLY A 103 4.28 3.11 -6.84
N CYS A 104 3.48 2.11 -6.45
CA CYS A 104 2.27 2.32 -5.65
C CYS A 104 2.53 3.01 -4.30
N THR A 105 3.71 2.78 -3.72
CA THR A 105 4.10 3.34 -2.41
C THR A 105 4.49 4.81 -2.45
N THR A 106 4.63 5.40 -3.65
CA THR A 106 4.77 6.86 -3.80
C THR A 106 3.54 7.60 -3.27
N CYS A 107 2.35 6.99 -3.38
CA CYS A 107 1.09 7.55 -2.90
C CYS A 107 0.52 6.80 -1.69
N HIS A 108 0.75 5.49 -1.59
CA HIS A 108 0.12 4.62 -0.58
C HIS A 108 1.06 4.17 0.54
N LYS A 109 0.56 4.22 1.77
CA LYS A 109 1.13 3.60 2.96
C LYS A 109 0.51 2.23 3.21
N VAL A 110 1.15 1.19 2.68
CA VAL A 110 0.58 -0.17 2.51
C VAL A 110 0.29 -0.96 3.80
N HIS A 111 0.84 -0.59 4.96
CA HIS A 111 0.49 -1.27 6.22
C HIS A 111 -0.66 -0.59 6.96
N GLY A 112 -0.79 0.73 6.82
CA GLY A 112 -1.90 1.48 7.41
C GLY A 112 -1.66 2.98 7.43
N SER A 113 -2.74 3.76 7.33
CA SER A 113 -2.74 5.21 7.36
C SER A 113 -3.93 5.75 8.15
N ILE A 114 -3.79 6.98 8.64
CA ILE A 114 -4.91 7.78 9.15
C ILE A 114 -5.71 8.43 8.02
N THR A 115 -5.17 8.42 6.80
CA THR A 115 -5.82 9.00 5.61
C THR A 115 -6.55 7.90 4.84
N ASP A 116 -7.76 8.20 4.35
CA ASP A 116 -8.53 7.30 3.50
C ASP A 116 -7.70 6.84 2.29
N LYS A 117 -8.05 5.67 1.75
CA LYS A 117 -7.33 4.98 0.67
C LYS A 117 -5.87 4.68 1.00
N MET A 118 -5.54 4.67 2.29
CA MET A 118 -4.20 4.41 2.80
C MET A 118 -3.17 5.39 2.22
N LEU A 119 -3.53 6.65 1.99
CA LEU A 119 -2.62 7.61 1.36
C LEU A 119 -1.55 8.11 2.34
N ILE A 120 -0.36 8.44 1.82
CA ILE A 120 0.75 9.02 2.61
C ILE A 120 0.49 10.46 3.04
N ALA A 121 -0.44 11.15 2.37
CA ALA A 121 -0.88 12.51 2.67
C ALA A 121 -2.34 12.67 2.27
N ARG A 122 -3.01 13.68 2.85
CA ARG A 122 -4.38 14.05 2.44
C ARG A 122 -4.39 14.61 1.02
N ASP A 123 -5.48 14.34 0.31
CA ASP A 123 -5.76 14.65 -1.09
C ASP A 123 -4.93 15.82 -1.69
N SER A 124 -5.24 17.08 -1.37
CA SER A 124 -4.50 18.22 -1.93
C SER A 124 -3.00 18.17 -1.67
N ASN A 125 -2.59 17.85 -0.45
CA ASN A 125 -1.19 17.76 -0.04
C ASN A 125 -0.45 16.56 -0.63
N LEU A 126 -1.15 15.60 -1.23
CA LEU A 126 -0.54 14.51 -1.98
C LEU A 126 -0.27 14.95 -3.40
N CYS A 127 -1.29 15.42 -4.11
CA CYS A 127 -1.20 15.79 -5.52
C CYS A 127 -0.20 16.93 -5.76
N ILE A 128 -0.23 17.96 -4.89
CA ILE A 128 0.68 19.10 -5.01
C ILE A 128 2.14 18.77 -4.69
N ARG A 129 2.51 17.53 -4.32
CA ARG A 129 3.93 17.16 -4.16
C ARG A 129 4.65 17.11 -5.50
N CYS A 130 3.93 16.71 -6.55
CA CYS A 130 4.45 16.67 -7.92
C CYS A 130 3.78 17.74 -8.79
N HIS A 131 2.49 18.01 -8.57
CA HIS A 131 1.76 19.08 -9.26
C HIS A 131 1.91 20.44 -8.58
N THR A 132 3.12 20.77 -8.10
CA THR A 132 3.45 22.09 -7.54
C THR A 132 3.48 23.16 -8.62
N GLN A 133 3.05 24.39 -8.30
CA GLN A 133 3.38 25.57 -9.11
C GLN A 133 3.66 26.80 -8.26
N ALA A 134 4.49 27.69 -8.80
CA ALA A 134 4.91 28.93 -8.13
C ALA A 134 3.75 29.92 -7.90
N SER A 135 2.70 29.85 -8.72
CA SER A 135 1.55 30.78 -8.69
C SER A 135 0.25 30.04 -8.39
N PHE A 136 -0.04 29.76 -7.12
CA PHE A 136 -1.33 29.21 -6.70
C PHE A 136 -2.45 30.25 -6.90
N PRO A 137 -3.64 29.90 -7.44
CA PRO A 137 -4.20 28.56 -7.64
C PRO A 137 -4.06 27.99 -9.06
N GLN A 138 -3.02 28.37 -9.83
CA GLN A 138 -2.70 27.67 -11.07
C GLN A 138 -2.16 26.26 -10.72
N ILE A 139 -2.75 25.20 -11.28
CA ILE A 139 -2.24 23.80 -11.16
C ILE A 139 -2.18 23.20 -12.58
N GLY A 140 -0.99 22.72 -12.98
CA GLY A 140 -0.67 22.47 -14.39
C GLY A 140 -0.96 23.69 -15.28
N LYS A 141 -1.61 23.47 -16.42
CA LYS A 141 -1.95 24.54 -17.37
C LYS A 141 -3.28 25.26 -17.04
N ASN A 142 -3.93 24.92 -15.92
CA ASN A 142 -5.30 25.35 -15.63
C ASN A 142 -5.41 26.15 -14.32
N ASN A 143 -6.30 27.15 -14.33
CA ASN A 143 -6.62 27.93 -13.14
C ASN A 143 -7.68 27.22 -12.29
N HIS A 144 -7.32 26.88 -11.04
CA HIS A 144 -8.20 26.17 -10.12
C HIS A 144 -8.88 27.10 -9.09
N ALA A 145 -8.80 28.43 -9.25
CA ALA A 145 -9.39 29.41 -8.33
C ALA A 145 -10.87 29.14 -8.02
N THR A 146 -11.64 28.71 -9.02
CA THR A 146 -13.07 28.41 -8.89
C THR A 146 -13.35 26.95 -8.52
N ARG A 147 -12.36 26.06 -8.65
CA ARG A 147 -12.50 24.61 -8.41
C ARG A 147 -12.10 24.20 -7.00
N ILE A 148 -10.97 24.71 -6.49
CA ILE A 148 -10.47 24.41 -5.12
C ILE A 148 -11.54 24.66 -4.03
N PRO A 149 -12.35 25.73 -4.07
CA PRO A 149 -13.39 25.94 -3.07
C PRO A 149 -14.51 24.88 -3.10
N GLN A 150 -14.68 24.17 -4.22
CA GLN A 150 -15.70 23.12 -4.39
C GLN A 150 -15.21 21.74 -3.91
N GLY A 151 -13.91 21.62 -3.62
CA GLY A 151 -13.25 20.40 -3.17
C GLY A 151 -11.85 20.27 -3.76
N THR A 152 -11.09 19.30 -3.28
CA THR A 152 -9.72 19.04 -3.74
C THR A 152 -9.67 17.89 -4.74
N CYS A 153 -8.87 18.07 -5.80
CA CYS A 153 -8.44 17.08 -6.78
C CYS A 153 -9.39 15.88 -7.00
N PHE A 154 -9.11 14.72 -6.39
CA PHE A 154 -9.93 13.52 -6.56
C PHE A 154 -11.15 13.50 -5.64
N SER A 155 -11.08 14.08 -4.44
CA SER A 155 -12.21 14.12 -3.50
C SER A 155 -13.36 14.99 -4.01
N ALA A 156 -13.04 15.99 -4.85
CA ALA A 156 -14.00 16.81 -5.59
C ALA A 156 -14.62 16.10 -6.79
N ARG A 157 -14.20 14.87 -7.09
CA ARG A 157 -14.58 14.11 -8.28
C ARG A 157 -14.25 14.81 -9.62
N CYS A 158 -13.25 15.69 -9.62
CA CYS A 158 -12.74 16.29 -10.84
C CYS A 158 -11.69 15.39 -11.50
N HIS A 159 -10.81 14.77 -10.71
CA HIS A 159 -9.88 13.76 -11.20
C HIS A 159 -10.16 12.39 -10.58
N THR A 160 -11.05 11.64 -11.20
CA THR A 160 -11.56 10.37 -10.64
C THR A 160 -10.77 9.15 -11.07
N ALA A 161 -9.82 9.30 -12.00
CA ALA A 161 -9.08 8.20 -12.60
C ALA A 161 -7.57 8.35 -12.35
N VAL A 162 -7.18 8.68 -11.11
CA VAL A 162 -5.80 9.03 -10.70
C VAL A 162 -4.73 7.95 -10.96
N HIS A 163 -5.15 6.70 -11.21
CA HIS A 163 -4.25 5.63 -11.61
C HIS A 163 -4.10 5.52 -13.14
N GLY A 164 -4.88 6.26 -13.92
CA GLY A 164 -4.90 6.23 -15.37
C GLY A 164 -6.33 6.18 -15.90
N SER A 165 -6.51 6.75 -17.09
CA SER A 165 -7.81 6.92 -17.73
C SER A 165 -7.85 6.27 -19.10
N ASN A 166 -9.00 5.71 -19.46
CA ASN A 166 -9.30 5.20 -20.79
C ASN A 166 -10.33 6.04 -21.54
N PHE A 167 -10.82 7.13 -20.93
CA PHE A 167 -11.89 7.96 -21.51
C PHE A 167 -11.55 9.44 -21.66
N ASP A 168 -10.75 9.99 -20.74
CA ASP A 168 -10.33 11.40 -20.76
C ASP A 168 -8.96 11.56 -20.11
N GLU A 169 -8.06 12.19 -20.85
CA GLU A 169 -6.70 12.52 -20.44
C GLU A 169 -6.66 13.26 -19.08
N HIS A 170 -7.58 14.20 -18.85
CA HIS A 170 -7.58 15.07 -17.66
C HIS A 170 -7.86 14.33 -16.34
N LEU A 171 -8.59 13.21 -16.39
CA LEU A 171 -9.00 12.49 -15.19
C LEU A 171 -7.86 11.78 -14.47
N ARG A 172 -6.68 11.67 -15.11
CA ARG A 172 -5.52 10.95 -14.57
C ARG A 172 -4.75 11.69 -13.48
N TYR A 173 -4.96 13.00 -13.35
CA TYR A 173 -4.20 13.88 -12.45
C TYR A 173 -4.74 13.95 -11.02
#